data_AF-R4Z438-F1
#
_entry.id   AF-R4Z438-F1
#
_cell.length_a   1.000
_cell.length_b   1.000
_cell.length_c   1.000
_cell.angle_alpha   90.00
_cell.angle_beta   90.00
_cell.angle_gamma   90.00
#
_symmetry.space_group_name_H-M   'P 1'
#
loop_
_entity.id
_entity.type
_entity.pdbx_description
1 polymer ?
#
loop_
_entity_poly.entity_id
_entity_poly.type
_entity_poly.pdbx_seq_one_letter_code
_entity_poly.pdbx_strand_id
1 'polypeptide(L)'
;MTRREIRRPIAIGVTVLLIAAGCAGGVSREETTAAIAQLGADDMAALVPVSREATDAVTDACASGQPGDVEAAADQVAVAQTRWHETEAWWMGPATDLRANALVDWPVNTDDVDELLAAAEPVTIDADYLAEFVGADTRGYGAAAYLLDGAPLDDRACDYATAATVLAASTIDEVASAWTESTDAASYQEQLTATGGLDAVVNHLLTLLSSRESAHLGARSASIERVLFGADGDSGLAVMVDDDLAARLRVEADRMVAVAGPVEQPSVEQQSAGFEEAAEALRATVATEVVAKLGIKVTFSDADGDSAG
;
A
#
# COMPACT_ATOMS: atom_id res chain seq x y z
N MET A 1 3.92 -51.79 -0.55
CA MET A 1 4.50 -51.21 0.67
C MET A 1 3.86 -49.85 0.89
N THR A 2 3.55 -49.58 2.15
CA THR A 2 2.52 -48.68 2.68
C THR A 2 2.75 -47.18 2.42
N ARG A 3 1.69 -46.51 1.96
CA ARG A 3 1.53 -45.04 1.96
C ARG A 3 1.65 -44.51 3.39
N ARG A 4 2.44 -43.45 3.60
CA ARG A 4 2.53 -42.73 4.87
C ARG A 4 1.59 -41.53 4.79
N GLU A 5 0.55 -41.58 5.61
CA GLU A 5 -0.41 -40.51 5.84
C GLU A 5 0.29 -39.36 6.58
N ILE A 6 0.24 -38.15 6.01
CA ILE A 6 0.56 -36.92 6.74
C ILE A 6 -0.79 -36.31 7.15
N ARG A 7 -0.98 -36.26 8.46
CA ARG A 7 -2.19 -35.78 9.14
C ARG A 7 -2.31 -34.26 8.95
N ARG A 8 -3.48 -33.83 8.49
CA ARG A 8 -3.91 -32.42 8.45
C ARG A 8 -4.08 -31.89 9.88
N PRO A 9 -3.63 -30.65 10.19
CA PRO A 9 -4.07 -29.96 11.39
C PRO A 9 -5.53 -29.49 11.25
N ILE A 10 -6.27 -29.65 12.34
CA ILE A 10 -7.68 -29.32 12.51
C ILE A 10 -7.78 -27.80 12.65
N ALA A 11 -8.39 -27.13 11.67
CA ALA A 11 -8.83 -25.75 11.82
C ALA A 11 -10.09 -25.75 12.71
N ILE A 12 -9.99 -25.11 13.86
CA ILE A 12 -11.12 -24.81 14.74
C ILE A 12 -11.97 -23.76 14.01
N GLY A 13 -13.06 -24.19 13.40
CA GLY A 13 -14.03 -23.30 12.79
C GLY A 13 -14.72 -22.47 13.85
N VAL A 14 -14.43 -21.18 13.89
CA VAL A 14 -15.29 -20.18 14.54
C VAL A 14 -16.51 -20.02 13.64
N THR A 15 -17.58 -20.74 13.96
CA THR A 15 -18.88 -20.53 13.35
C THR A 15 -19.42 -19.19 13.86
N VAL A 16 -19.27 -18.14 13.05
CA VAL A 16 -20.02 -16.90 13.22
C VAL A 16 -21.49 -17.23 12.99
N LEU A 17 -22.27 -17.20 14.07
CA LEU A 17 -23.70 -17.42 14.04
C LEU A 17 -24.35 -16.18 13.39
N LEU A 18 -24.68 -16.27 12.10
CA LEU A 18 -25.53 -15.30 11.41
C LEU A 18 -26.92 -15.32 12.05
N ILE A 19 -27.18 -14.36 12.93
CA ILE A 19 -28.53 -14.04 13.38
C ILE A 19 -29.22 -13.30 12.24
N ALA A 20 -29.89 -14.05 11.37
CA ALA A 20 -30.87 -13.50 10.44
C ALA A 20 -32.10 -13.05 11.23
N ALA A 21 -32.07 -11.80 11.71
CA ALA A 21 -33.25 -11.06 12.13
C ALA A 21 -33.57 -10.05 11.03
N GLY A 22 -34.63 -10.29 10.26
CA GLY A 22 -35.13 -9.33 9.28
C GLY A 22 -35.44 -7.99 9.95
N CYS A 23 -34.73 -6.95 9.55
CA CYS A 23 -35.03 -5.55 9.81
C CYS A 23 -34.69 -4.77 8.54
N ALA A 24 -35.62 -3.95 8.07
CA ALA A 24 -35.43 -3.00 6.98
C ALA A 24 -34.57 -1.79 7.43
N GLY A 25 -33.39 -2.06 7.99
CA GLY A 25 -32.38 -1.07 8.33
C GLY A 25 -31.10 -1.45 7.60
N GLY A 26 -30.67 -0.61 6.65
CA GLY A 26 -29.34 -0.75 6.03
C GLY A 26 -28.23 -0.65 7.08
N VAL A 27 -27.02 -1.06 6.71
CA VAL A 27 -25.82 -0.92 7.55
C VAL A 27 -25.68 0.54 7.97
N SER A 28 -25.45 0.80 9.26
CA SER A 28 -25.29 2.17 9.74
C SER A 28 -23.95 2.75 9.28
N ARG A 29 -23.88 4.09 9.14
CA ARG A 29 -22.63 4.80 8.82
C ARG A 29 -21.49 4.43 9.78
N GLU A 30 -21.80 4.28 11.07
CA GLU A 30 -20.84 3.94 12.10
C GLU A 30 -20.29 2.52 11.89
N GLU A 31 -21.16 1.54 11.66
CA GLU A 31 -20.75 0.16 11.35
C GLU A 31 -19.91 0.08 10.07
N THR A 32 -20.30 0.79 9.00
CA THR A 32 -19.50 0.80 7.76
C THR A 32 -18.16 1.49 7.96
N THR A 33 -18.10 2.62 8.68
CA THR A 33 -16.84 3.32 8.95
C THR A 33 -15.90 2.44 9.79
N ALA A 34 -16.44 1.72 10.78
CA ALA A 34 -15.68 0.75 11.56
C ALA A 34 -15.17 -0.43 10.71
N ALA A 35 -15.98 -0.94 9.79
CA ALA A 35 -15.58 -1.99 8.87
C ALA A 35 -14.45 -1.54 7.93
N ILE A 36 -14.53 -0.33 7.37
CA ILE A 36 -13.47 0.26 6.54
C ILE A 36 -12.19 0.47 7.36
N ALA A 37 -12.29 0.97 8.59
CA ALA A 37 -11.13 1.17 9.45
C ALA A 37 -10.45 -0.17 9.80
N GLN A 38 -11.24 -1.22 10.07
CA GLN A 38 -10.71 -2.57 10.29
C GLN A 38 -10.03 -3.12 9.03
N LEU A 39 -10.62 -2.91 7.86
CA LEU A 39 -10.04 -3.34 6.59
C LEU A 39 -8.66 -2.74 6.35
N GLY A 40 -8.50 -1.43 6.57
CA GLY A 40 -7.19 -0.77 6.46
C GLY A 40 -6.17 -1.28 7.48
N ALA A 41 -6.59 -1.55 8.72
CA ALA A 41 -5.73 -2.12 9.75
C ALA A 41 -5.26 -3.54 9.37
N ASP A 42 -6.18 -4.38 8.88
CA ASP A 42 -5.89 -5.75 8.45
C ASP A 42 -4.93 -5.77 7.26
N ASP A 43 -5.12 -4.87 6.28
CA ASP A 43 -4.27 -4.77 5.10
C ASP A 43 -2.84 -4.33 5.45
N MET A 44 -2.71 -3.32 6.32
CA MET A 44 -1.40 -2.86 6.80
C MET A 44 -0.68 -3.94 7.61
N ALA A 45 -1.40 -4.66 8.48
CA ALA A 45 -0.83 -5.77 9.24
C ALA A 45 -0.39 -6.94 8.34
N ALA A 46 -1.13 -7.21 7.26
CA ALA A 46 -0.80 -8.27 6.31
C ALA A 46 0.49 -7.98 5.51
N LEU A 47 0.89 -6.70 5.38
CA LEU A 47 2.11 -6.31 4.68
C LEU A 47 3.39 -6.62 5.49
N VAL A 48 3.32 -6.55 6.82
CA VAL A 48 4.46 -6.75 7.72
C VAL A 48 5.24 -8.05 7.43
N PRO A 49 4.62 -9.25 7.40
CA PRO A 49 5.36 -10.47 7.09
C PRO A 49 5.99 -10.46 5.69
N VAL A 50 5.33 -9.88 4.68
CA VAL A 50 5.88 -9.79 3.31
C VAL A 50 7.14 -8.92 3.28
N SER A 51 7.13 -7.79 3.99
CA SER A 51 8.29 -6.90 4.05
C SER A 51 9.52 -7.56 4.71
N ARG A 52 9.27 -8.42 5.71
CA ARG A 52 10.31 -9.21 6.39
C ARG A 52 10.83 -10.34 5.51
N GLU A 53 9.96 -11.03 4.78
CA GLU A 53 10.35 -12.05 3.80
C GLU A 53 11.28 -11.48 2.72
N ALA A 54 11.03 -10.27 2.22
CA ALA A 54 11.94 -9.60 1.30
C ALA A 54 13.31 -9.28 1.92
N THR A 55 13.33 -8.81 3.18
CA THR A 55 14.58 -8.53 3.91
C THR A 55 15.40 -9.80 4.14
N ASP A 56 14.73 -10.89 4.55
CA ASP A 56 15.35 -12.19 4.77
C ASP A 56 15.93 -12.74 3.45
N ALA A 57 15.18 -12.63 2.34
CA ALA A 57 15.64 -13.09 1.04
C ALA A 57 16.89 -12.35 0.54
N VAL A 58 16.95 -11.03 0.70
CA VAL A 58 18.15 -10.23 0.36
C VAL A 58 19.34 -10.63 1.24
N THR A 59 19.11 -10.80 2.54
CA THR A 59 20.16 -11.22 3.48
C THR A 59 20.73 -12.61 3.12
N ASP A 60 19.85 -13.56 2.80
CA ASP A 60 20.24 -14.91 2.39
C ASP A 60 21.00 -14.92 1.05
N ALA A 61 20.55 -14.13 0.07
CA ALA A 61 21.22 -13.98 -1.22
C ALA A 61 22.63 -13.40 -1.07
N CYS A 62 22.79 -12.40 -0.20
CA CYS A 62 24.08 -11.81 0.12
C CYS A 62 25.02 -12.79 0.85
N ALA A 63 24.49 -13.65 1.72
CA ALA A 63 25.28 -14.68 2.37
C ALA A 63 25.70 -15.80 1.40
N SER A 64 24.88 -16.12 0.40
CA SER A 64 25.16 -17.22 -0.54
C SER A 64 26.03 -16.80 -1.74
N GLY A 65 25.87 -15.55 -2.19
CA GLY A 65 26.48 -15.01 -3.41
C GLY A 65 26.09 -15.74 -4.70
N GLN A 66 25.06 -16.59 -4.68
CA GLN A 66 24.64 -17.35 -5.86
C GLN A 66 23.70 -16.51 -6.72
N PRO A 67 23.91 -16.44 -8.05
CA PRO A 67 23.04 -15.66 -8.93
C PRO A 67 21.55 -16.01 -8.83
N GLY A 68 21.21 -17.29 -8.64
CA GLY A 68 19.81 -17.71 -8.50
C GLY A 68 19.16 -17.27 -7.19
N ASP A 69 19.94 -17.08 -6.12
CA ASP A 69 19.40 -16.56 -4.86
C ASP A 69 19.20 -15.04 -4.94
N VAL A 70 20.07 -14.33 -5.68
CA VAL A 70 19.91 -12.89 -5.97
C VAL A 70 18.66 -12.64 -6.82
N GLU A 71 18.43 -13.47 -7.85
CA GLU A 71 17.19 -13.42 -8.65
C GLU A 71 15.95 -13.66 -7.78
N ALA A 72 15.99 -14.67 -6.89
CA ALA A 72 14.88 -14.93 -5.97
C ALA A 72 14.66 -13.79 -4.96
N ALA A 73 15.72 -13.11 -4.52
CA ALA A 73 15.61 -11.94 -3.65
C ALA A 73 14.99 -10.74 -4.40
N ALA A 74 15.37 -10.51 -5.66
CA ALA A 74 14.76 -9.49 -6.50
C ALA A 74 13.25 -9.72 -6.66
N ASP A 75 12.84 -10.98 -6.88
CA ASP A 75 11.42 -11.36 -6.94
C ASP A 75 10.68 -11.03 -5.64
N GLN A 76 11.30 -11.30 -4.47
CA GLN A 76 10.67 -10.97 -3.18
C GLN A 76 10.56 -9.46 -2.93
N VAL A 77 11.56 -8.68 -3.33
CA VAL A 77 11.50 -7.20 -3.27
C VAL A 77 10.37 -6.69 -4.15
N ALA A 78 10.23 -7.19 -5.39
CA ALA A 78 9.15 -6.79 -6.29
C ALA A 78 7.76 -7.16 -5.73
N VAL A 79 7.63 -8.31 -5.07
CA VAL A 79 6.40 -8.69 -4.35
C VAL A 79 6.11 -7.70 -3.21
N ALA A 80 7.11 -7.34 -2.40
CA ALA A 80 6.93 -6.39 -1.31
C ALA A 80 6.54 -4.98 -1.81
N GLN A 81 7.14 -4.49 -2.89
CA GLN A 81 6.75 -3.25 -3.56
C GLN A 81 5.29 -3.29 -4.02
N THR A 82 4.91 -4.34 -4.73
CA THR A 82 3.52 -4.53 -5.19
C THR A 82 2.54 -4.51 -4.01
N ARG A 83 2.86 -5.24 -2.94
CA ARG A 83 2.01 -5.29 -1.74
C ARG A 83 1.93 -3.95 -1.02
N TRP A 84 3.02 -3.17 -0.97
CA TRP A 84 3.00 -1.81 -0.45
C TRP A 84 2.02 -0.96 -1.26
N HIS A 85 2.07 -1.02 -2.58
CA HIS A 85 1.16 -0.26 -3.45
C HIS A 85 -0.30 -0.73 -3.43
N GLU A 86 -0.58 -2.00 -3.10
CA GLU A 86 -1.94 -2.48 -2.83
C GLU A 86 -2.56 -1.85 -1.56
N THR A 87 -1.76 -1.20 -0.72
CA THR A 87 -2.23 -0.48 0.48
C THR A 87 -2.37 1.02 0.28
N GLU A 88 -2.20 1.54 -0.94
CA GLU A 88 -2.21 2.98 -1.21
C GLU A 88 -3.48 3.69 -0.70
N ALA A 89 -4.64 3.05 -0.79
CA ALA A 89 -5.90 3.56 -0.26
C ALA A 89 -5.93 3.77 1.27
N TRP A 90 -4.89 3.29 1.96
CA TRP A 90 -4.69 3.39 3.40
C TRP A 90 -3.48 4.28 3.76
N TRP A 91 -2.83 4.93 2.79
CA TRP A 91 -1.71 5.85 3.02
C TRP A 91 -2.13 7.23 3.59
N MET A 92 -3.03 7.20 4.57
CA MET A 92 -3.53 8.34 5.32
C MET A 92 -3.10 8.19 6.79
N GLY A 93 -3.09 9.30 7.54
CA GLY A 93 -2.69 9.28 8.95
C GLY A 93 -1.23 8.80 9.11
N PRO A 94 -0.95 7.67 9.79
CA PRO A 94 0.41 7.22 10.10
C PRO A 94 1.36 7.20 8.90
N ALA A 95 0.92 6.69 7.75
CA ALA A 95 1.75 6.64 6.55
C ALA A 95 2.09 8.05 6.01
N THR A 96 1.15 9.00 6.10
CA THR A 96 1.38 10.40 5.72
C THR A 96 2.29 11.10 6.73
N ASP A 97 2.03 10.91 8.03
CA ASP A 97 2.77 11.55 9.13
C ASP A 97 4.26 11.14 9.13
N LEU A 98 4.52 9.85 8.86
CA LEU A 98 5.88 9.31 8.71
C LEU A 98 6.49 9.58 7.33
N ARG A 99 5.71 10.09 6.37
CA ARG A 99 6.09 10.16 4.95
C ARG A 99 6.59 8.81 4.44
N ALA A 100 5.90 7.74 4.83
CA ALA A 100 6.35 6.35 4.69
C ALA A 100 6.76 6.00 3.26
N ASN A 101 6.06 6.51 2.23
CA ASN A 101 6.43 6.21 0.84
C ASN A 101 7.85 6.72 0.47
N ALA A 102 8.32 7.81 1.10
CA ALA A 102 9.68 8.32 0.90
C ALA A 102 10.77 7.49 1.58
N LEU A 103 10.39 6.49 2.38
CA LEU A 103 11.27 5.54 3.07
C LEU A 103 11.14 4.13 2.48
N VAL A 104 9.93 3.77 2.04
CA VAL A 104 9.58 2.43 1.56
C VAL A 104 9.84 2.26 0.08
N ASP A 105 9.25 3.10 -0.79
CA ASP A 105 9.30 2.86 -2.25
C ASP A 105 9.13 4.14 -3.07
N TRP A 106 10.08 5.07 -2.91
CA TRP A 106 10.14 6.26 -3.76
C TRP A 106 10.84 5.94 -5.08
N PRO A 107 10.47 6.60 -6.21
CA PRO A 107 11.16 6.43 -7.47
C PRO A 107 12.68 6.60 -7.32
N VAL A 108 13.42 5.56 -7.71
CA VAL A 108 14.88 5.52 -7.54
C VAL A 108 15.59 6.41 -8.57
N ASN A 109 16.58 7.16 -8.10
CA ASN A 109 17.59 7.80 -8.93
C ASN A 109 18.84 6.92 -8.91
N THR A 110 19.06 6.18 -10.01
CA THR A 110 20.14 5.21 -10.12
C THR A 110 21.53 5.84 -10.07
N ASP A 111 21.66 7.08 -10.56
CA ASP A 111 22.95 7.80 -10.54
C ASP A 111 23.38 8.10 -9.09
N ASP A 112 22.44 8.45 -8.21
CA ASP A 112 22.72 8.74 -6.79
C ASP A 112 23.00 7.44 -6.00
N VAL A 113 22.34 6.34 -6.37
CA VAL A 113 22.63 5.01 -5.81
C VAL A 113 24.06 4.58 -6.17
N ASP A 114 24.46 4.75 -7.43
CA ASP A 114 25.82 4.47 -7.90
C ASP A 114 26.85 5.38 -7.20
N GLU A 115 26.54 6.66 -7.00
CA GLU A 115 27.42 7.59 -6.28
C GLU A 115 27.64 7.15 -4.83
N LEU A 116 26.57 6.81 -4.11
CA LEU A 116 26.68 6.33 -2.73
C LEU A 116 27.43 4.98 -2.66
N LEU A 117 27.19 4.09 -3.61
CA LEU A 117 27.89 2.81 -3.70
C LEU A 117 29.39 3.01 -3.96
N ALA A 118 29.79 3.96 -4.81
CA ALA A 118 31.18 4.27 -5.10
C ALA A 118 31.89 5.09 -4.01
N ALA A 119 31.14 5.75 -3.13
CA ALA A 119 31.69 6.62 -2.10
C ALA A 119 32.51 5.85 -1.05
N ALA A 120 33.61 6.45 -0.59
CA ALA A 120 34.43 5.89 0.49
C ALA A 120 33.80 6.11 1.89
N GLU A 121 32.92 7.11 2.00
CA GLU A 121 32.15 7.40 3.20
C GLU A 121 30.65 7.41 2.83
N PRO A 122 29.75 6.91 3.71
CA PRO A 122 30.09 6.33 5.00
C PRO A 122 30.77 4.96 4.84
N VAL A 123 31.61 4.61 5.82
CA VAL A 123 32.21 3.27 5.90
C VAL A 123 31.14 2.17 5.95
N THR A 124 30.01 2.43 6.61
CA THR A 124 28.89 1.50 6.75
C THR A 124 27.62 2.16 6.23
N ILE A 125 26.87 1.43 5.41
CA ILE A 125 25.53 1.81 4.99
C ILE A 125 24.56 0.92 5.77
N ASP A 126 23.88 1.49 6.77
CA ASP A 126 22.82 0.82 7.54
C ASP A 126 21.49 1.57 7.40
N ALA A 127 20.41 0.98 7.92
CA ALA A 127 19.06 1.53 7.78
C ALA A 127 18.93 2.91 8.45
N ASP A 128 19.59 3.14 9.59
CA ASP A 128 19.57 4.43 10.30
C ASP A 128 20.25 5.52 9.47
N TYR A 129 21.41 5.21 8.86
CA TYR A 129 22.09 6.12 7.96
C TYR A 129 21.21 6.48 6.74
N LEU A 130 20.56 5.48 6.12
CA LEU A 130 19.66 5.71 5.00
C LEU A 130 18.44 6.56 5.41
N ALA A 131 17.90 6.35 6.60
CA ALA A 131 16.76 7.11 7.11
C ALA A 131 17.11 8.59 7.37
N GLU A 132 18.27 8.85 7.98
CA GLU A 132 18.64 10.18 8.48
C GLU A 132 19.35 11.05 7.42
N PHE A 133 20.17 10.45 6.55
CA PHE A 133 21.11 11.21 5.72
C PHE A 133 20.92 11.04 4.21
N VAL A 134 20.14 10.06 3.77
CA VAL A 134 20.00 9.72 2.34
C VAL A 134 18.64 10.17 1.80
N GLY A 135 18.66 10.69 0.56
CA GLY A 135 17.46 11.12 -0.17
C GLY A 135 16.47 9.97 -0.39
N ALA A 136 15.19 10.31 -0.59
CA ALA A 136 14.13 9.33 -0.80
C ALA A 136 14.35 8.47 -2.04
N ASP A 137 14.87 9.08 -3.11
CA ASP A 137 15.24 8.48 -4.39
C ASP A 137 16.51 7.62 -4.35
N THR A 138 17.16 7.50 -3.19
CA THR A 138 18.40 6.73 -3.01
C THR A 138 18.26 5.69 -1.89
N ARG A 139 17.04 5.26 -1.55
CA ARG A 139 16.78 4.29 -0.47
C ARG A 139 15.50 3.48 -0.71
N GLY A 140 15.18 2.60 0.24
CA GLY A 140 13.98 1.76 0.19
C GLY A 140 14.04 0.70 -0.92
N TYR A 141 12.89 0.15 -1.28
CA TYR A 141 12.79 -0.94 -2.24
C TYR A 141 13.28 -0.59 -3.63
N GLY A 142 13.07 0.64 -4.11
CA GLY A 142 13.62 1.10 -5.38
C GLY A 142 15.14 0.96 -5.47
N ALA A 143 15.88 1.37 -4.44
CA ALA A 143 17.33 1.20 -4.37
C ALA A 143 17.74 -0.29 -4.27
N ALA A 144 17.04 -1.07 -3.44
CA ALA A 144 17.31 -2.50 -3.31
C ALA A 144 17.11 -3.25 -4.65
N ALA A 145 16.01 -2.97 -5.36
CA ALA A 145 15.70 -3.57 -6.64
C ALA A 145 16.77 -3.24 -7.70
N TYR A 146 17.21 -1.98 -7.76
CA TYR A 146 18.28 -1.56 -8.66
C TYR A 146 19.60 -2.30 -8.39
N LEU A 147 20.00 -2.40 -7.12
CA LEU A 147 21.22 -3.12 -6.73
C LEU A 147 21.15 -4.61 -7.12
N LEU A 148 20.02 -5.27 -6.86
CA LEU A 148 19.81 -6.68 -7.17
C LEU A 148 19.84 -6.98 -8.68
N ASP A 149 19.35 -6.06 -9.52
CA ASP A 149 19.46 -6.17 -11.00
C ASP A 149 20.91 -6.09 -11.48
N GLY A 150 21.78 -5.39 -10.73
CA GLY A 150 23.20 -5.21 -11.01
C GLY A 150 24.11 -6.41 -10.71
N ALA A 151 23.56 -7.60 -10.42
CA ALA A 151 24.31 -8.77 -9.97
C ALA A 151 25.58 -9.09 -10.83
N PRO A 152 26.68 -9.56 -10.21
CA PRO A 152 26.83 -9.99 -8.82
C PRO A 152 27.03 -8.82 -7.84
N LEU A 153 26.51 -8.99 -6.61
CA LEU A 153 26.71 -8.03 -5.52
C LEU A 153 28.07 -8.23 -4.85
N ASP A 154 28.76 -7.13 -4.55
CA ASP A 154 29.88 -7.12 -3.61
C ASP A 154 29.40 -6.82 -2.18
N ASP A 155 30.30 -6.88 -1.20
CA ASP A 155 29.97 -6.68 0.22
C ASP A 155 29.25 -5.34 0.47
N ARG A 156 29.64 -4.27 -0.22
CA ARG A 156 29.05 -2.94 -0.03
C ARG A 156 27.66 -2.85 -0.66
N ALA A 157 27.49 -3.41 -1.85
CA ALA A 157 26.18 -3.51 -2.49
C ALA A 157 25.22 -4.37 -1.66
N CYS A 158 25.74 -5.42 -1.01
CA CYS A 158 24.99 -6.23 -0.07
C CYS A 158 24.57 -5.49 1.19
N ASP A 159 25.50 -4.80 1.87
CA ASP A 159 25.19 -3.96 3.03
C ASP A 159 24.09 -2.95 2.68
N TYR A 160 24.19 -2.32 1.51
CA TYR A 160 23.22 -1.33 1.06
C TYR A 160 21.85 -1.95 0.73
N ALA A 161 21.79 -3.03 -0.04
CA ALA A 161 20.52 -3.69 -0.38
C ALA A 161 19.80 -4.21 0.89
N THR A 162 20.55 -4.78 1.85
CA THR A 162 20.01 -5.18 3.15
C THR A 162 19.53 -3.97 3.95
N ALA A 163 20.33 -2.90 4.06
CA ALA A 163 19.93 -1.68 4.77
C ALA A 163 18.64 -1.05 4.20
N ALA A 164 18.52 -1.02 2.87
CA ALA A 164 17.37 -0.47 2.18
C ALA A 164 16.08 -1.27 2.43
N THR A 165 16.17 -2.61 2.42
CA THR A 165 15.02 -3.47 2.73
C THR A 165 14.65 -3.44 4.22
N VAL A 166 15.63 -3.37 5.13
CA VAL A 166 15.40 -3.16 6.57
C VAL A 166 14.70 -1.82 6.85
N LEU A 167 15.11 -0.74 6.18
CA LEU A 167 14.45 0.57 6.30
C LEU A 167 12.98 0.49 5.88
N ALA A 168 12.71 -0.12 4.73
CA ALA A 168 11.34 -0.28 4.24
C ALA A 168 10.50 -1.14 5.20
N ALA A 169 11.02 -2.28 5.65
CA ALA A 169 10.32 -3.19 6.56
C ALA A 169 10.05 -2.58 7.93
N SER A 170 11.01 -1.85 8.51
CA SER A 170 10.81 -1.14 9.79
C SER A 170 9.79 -0.02 9.68
N THR A 171 9.79 0.72 8.56
CA THR A 171 8.77 1.75 8.30
C THR A 171 7.37 1.15 8.17
N ILE A 172 7.24 0.02 7.44
CA ILE A 172 5.97 -0.71 7.31
C ILE A 172 5.48 -1.21 8.67
N ASP A 173 6.38 -1.73 9.51
CA ASP A 173 6.06 -2.18 10.87
C ASP A 173 5.55 -1.03 11.74
N GLU A 174 6.17 0.15 11.65
CA GLU A 174 5.74 1.35 12.38
C GLU A 174 4.36 1.83 11.93
N VAL A 175 4.12 1.89 10.60
CA VAL A 175 2.81 2.25 10.05
C VAL A 175 1.75 1.25 10.51
N ALA A 176 1.97 -0.05 10.33
CA ALA A 176 1.01 -1.08 10.71
C ALA A 176 0.72 -1.09 12.23
N SER A 177 1.74 -0.87 13.05
CA SER A 177 1.58 -0.75 14.50
C SER A 177 0.73 0.47 14.85
N ALA A 178 1.00 1.64 14.26
CA ALA A 178 0.23 2.86 14.52
C ALA A 178 -1.26 2.77 14.11
N TRP A 179 -1.61 1.86 13.20
CA TRP A 179 -3.00 1.57 12.85
C TRP A 179 -3.79 0.96 14.02
N THR A 180 -3.17 0.07 14.80
CA THR A 180 -3.86 -0.73 15.82
C THR A 180 -3.45 -0.40 17.26
N GLU A 181 -2.26 0.17 17.43
CA GLU A 181 -1.66 0.51 18.72
C GLU A 181 -1.58 2.02 18.92
N SER A 182 -1.51 2.45 20.18
CA SER A 182 -1.14 3.81 20.56
C SER A 182 -0.56 3.84 21.96
N THR A 183 0.48 4.65 22.19
CA THR A 183 1.11 4.79 23.50
C THR A 183 0.43 5.85 24.38
N ASP A 184 -0.13 6.90 23.77
CA ASP A 184 -0.64 8.08 24.49
C ASP A 184 -1.98 8.63 23.95
N ALA A 185 -2.53 8.04 22.88
CA ALA A 185 -3.76 8.48 22.22
C ALA A 185 -4.64 7.28 21.81
N ALA A 186 -5.70 7.54 21.04
CA ALA A 186 -6.45 6.48 20.37
C ALA A 186 -5.62 5.96 19.17
N SER A 187 -5.71 4.67 18.83
CA SER A 187 -5.07 4.14 17.61
C SER A 187 -5.65 4.81 16.36
N TYR A 188 -4.95 4.75 15.22
CA TYR A 188 -5.49 5.38 14.01
C TYR A 188 -6.83 4.74 13.57
N GLN A 189 -7.00 3.43 13.78
CA GLN A 189 -8.28 2.75 13.58
C GLN A 189 -9.37 3.37 14.47
N GLU A 190 -9.12 3.56 15.76
CA GLU A 190 -10.08 4.20 16.67
C GLU A 190 -10.40 5.64 16.25
N GLN A 191 -9.39 6.40 15.80
CA GLN A 191 -9.57 7.76 15.27
C GLN A 191 -10.44 7.77 14.01
N LEU A 192 -10.26 6.82 13.09
CA LEU A 192 -11.10 6.69 11.90
C LEU A 192 -12.54 6.30 12.23
N THR A 193 -12.75 5.48 13.26
CA THR A 193 -14.12 5.15 13.71
C THR A 193 -14.82 6.31 14.40
N ALA A 194 -14.06 7.29 14.92
CA ALA A 194 -14.61 8.51 15.49
C ALA A 194 -15.25 9.43 14.42
N THR A 195 -15.95 10.46 14.88
CA THR A 195 -16.66 11.39 13.99
C THR A 195 -15.68 12.08 13.04
N GLY A 196 -15.82 11.84 11.73
CA GLY A 196 -15.02 12.48 10.67
C GLY A 196 -14.08 11.54 9.92
N GLY A 197 -13.87 10.29 10.35
CA GLY A 197 -12.96 9.38 9.63
C GLY A 197 -13.42 9.01 8.23
N LEU A 198 -14.74 8.97 7.98
CA LEU A 198 -15.25 8.79 6.62
C LEU A 198 -14.88 9.93 5.68
N ASP A 199 -14.76 11.16 6.19
CA ASP A 199 -14.30 12.30 5.40
C ASP A 199 -12.83 12.10 5.03
N ALA A 200 -12.00 11.61 5.95
CA ALA A 200 -10.59 11.29 5.66
C ALA A 200 -10.46 10.22 4.57
N VAL A 201 -11.22 9.12 4.67
CA VAL A 201 -11.24 8.04 3.66
C VAL A 201 -11.62 8.57 2.28
N VAL A 202 -12.72 9.32 2.18
CA VAL A 202 -13.20 9.82 0.88
C VAL A 202 -12.27 10.88 0.30
N ASN A 203 -11.71 11.78 1.11
CA ASN A 203 -10.73 12.76 0.63
C ASN A 203 -9.43 12.10 0.17
N HIS A 204 -8.96 11.06 0.86
CA HIS A 204 -7.80 10.28 0.43
C HIS A 204 -8.06 9.55 -0.88
N LEU A 205 -9.23 8.90 -1.02
CA LEU A 205 -9.66 8.27 -2.27
C LEU A 205 -9.69 9.29 -3.43
N LEU A 206 -10.25 10.47 -3.22
CA LEU A 206 -10.25 11.54 -4.23
C LEU A 206 -8.83 11.95 -4.63
N THR A 207 -7.91 12.04 -3.66
CA THR A 207 -6.50 12.37 -3.89
C THR A 207 -5.82 11.31 -4.75
N LEU A 208 -6.00 10.02 -4.42
CA LEU A 208 -5.46 8.91 -5.21
C LEU A 208 -5.98 8.89 -6.64
N LEU A 209 -7.29 9.14 -6.82
CA LEU A 209 -7.90 9.18 -8.15
C LEU A 209 -7.45 10.38 -9.00
N SER A 210 -6.98 11.48 -8.39
CA SER A 210 -6.31 12.57 -9.14
C SER A 210 -4.83 12.35 -9.39
N SER A 211 -4.18 11.50 -8.59
CA SER A 211 -2.73 11.33 -8.68
C SER A 211 -2.38 10.61 -9.98
N ARG A 212 -1.52 11.27 -10.76
CA ARG A 212 -0.94 10.70 -11.99
C ARG A 212 0.32 9.88 -11.71
N GLU A 213 0.80 9.92 -10.48
CA GLU A 213 2.06 9.34 -10.06
C GLU A 213 1.79 8.02 -9.33
N SER A 214 2.03 6.90 -10.01
CA SER A 214 2.16 5.57 -9.39
C SER A 214 3.13 4.74 -10.20
N ALA A 215 4.01 4.02 -9.50
CA ALA A 215 4.80 2.97 -10.12
C ALA A 215 3.94 1.72 -10.41
N HIS A 216 2.82 1.50 -9.70
CA HIS A 216 2.01 0.27 -9.77
C HIS A 216 0.49 0.56 -9.87
N LEU A 217 0.02 0.96 -11.05
CA LEU A 217 -1.39 1.30 -11.31
C LEU A 217 -2.34 0.11 -11.06
N GLY A 218 -1.94 -1.12 -11.36
CA GLY A 218 -2.73 -2.32 -11.07
C GLY A 218 -2.96 -2.48 -9.56
N ALA A 219 -1.91 -2.38 -8.76
CA ALA A 219 -1.97 -2.44 -7.29
C ALA A 219 -2.78 -1.28 -6.70
N ARG A 220 -2.57 -0.03 -7.17
CA ARG A 220 -3.39 1.12 -6.81
C ARG A 220 -4.87 0.87 -7.09
N SER A 221 -5.19 0.35 -8.27
CA SER A 221 -6.58 0.06 -8.66
C SER A 221 -7.23 -0.95 -7.72
N ALA A 222 -6.50 -2.02 -7.36
CA ALA A 222 -6.95 -3.00 -6.38
C ALA A 222 -7.21 -2.36 -5.01
N SER A 223 -6.34 -1.44 -4.55
CA SER A 223 -6.54 -0.70 -3.30
C SER A 223 -7.80 0.18 -3.32
N ILE A 224 -8.09 0.82 -4.46
CA ILE A 224 -9.28 1.67 -4.65
C ILE A 224 -10.55 0.81 -4.65
N GLU A 225 -10.56 -0.32 -5.37
CA GLU A 225 -11.66 -1.28 -5.33
C GLU A 225 -11.92 -1.77 -3.91
N ARG A 226 -10.86 -2.01 -3.15
CA ARG A 226 -10.93 -2.48 -1.77
C ARG A 226 -11.61 -1.48 -0.85
N VAL A 227 -11.36 -0.16 -0.99
CA VAL A 227 -12.12 0.87 -0.25
C VAL A 227 -13.56 0.99 -0.73
N LEU A 228 -13.78 0.93 -2.05
CA LEU A 228 -15.12 1.10 -2.62
C LEU A 228 -16.07 -0.04 -2.27
N PHE A 229 -15.59 -1.29 -2.31
CA PHE A 229 -16.44 -2.47 -2.22
C PHE A 229 -16.11 -3.35 -1.00
N GLY A 230 -14.95 -3.19 -0.37
CA GLY A 230 -14.50 -4.08 0.70
C GLY A 230 -13.96 -5.41 0.15
N ALA A 231 -13.54 -6.31 1.05
CA ALA A 231 -12.97 -7.60 0.66
C ALA A 231 -14.00 -8.55 0.00
N ASP A 232 -15.25 -8.53 0.47
CA ASP A 232 -16.33 -9.43 0.03
C ASP A 232 -17.42 -8.73 -0.80
N GLY A 233 -17.27 -7.43 -1.07
CA GLY A 233 -18.27 -6.61 -1.77
C GLY A 233 -19.33 -5.95 -0.87
N ASP A 234 -19.33 -6.26 0.43
CA ASP A 234 -20.38 -5.88 1.38
C ASP A 234 -19.89 -4.95 2.52
N SER A 235 -18.67 -4.40 2.46
CA SER A 235 -18.08 -3.61 3.56
C SER A 235 -17.39 -2.30 3.16
N GLY A 236 -17.38 -1.94 1.88
CA GLY A 236 -16.80 -0.69 1.37
C GLY A 236 -17.80 0.49 1.30
N LEU A 237 -17.35 1.61 0.74
CA LEU A 237 -18.18 2.83 0.58
C LEU A 237 -19.50 2.59 -0.17
N ALA A 238 -19.53 1.64 -1.10
CA ALA A 238 -20.68 1.33 -1.95
C ALA A 238 -21.92 0.90 -1.16
N VAL A 239 -21.78 0.35 0.05
CA VAL A 239 -22.93 -0.09 0.86
C VAL A 239 -23.71 1.07 1.48
N MET A 240 -23.14 2.27 1.48
CA MET A 240 -23.76 3.48 2.04
C MET A 240 -24.46 4.34 0.98
N VAL A 241 -24.43 3.93 -0.30
CA VAL A 241 -25.11 4.61 -1.41
C VAL A 241 -26.26 3.77 -1.94
N ASP A 242 -27.06 4.32 -2.86
CA ASP A 242 -28.12 3.53 -3.51
C ASP A 242 -27.57 2.57 -4.57
N ASP A 243 -28.34 1.52 -4.88
CA ASP A 243 -27.94 0.44 -5.79
C ASP A 243 -27.51 0.95 -7.18
N ASP A 244 -28.16 2.01 -7.68
CA ASP A 244 -27.83 2.59 -8.98
C ASP A 244 -26.45 3.25 -8.95
N LEU A 245 -26.14 4.03 -7.91
CA LEU A 245 -24.83 4.62 -7.72
C LEU A 245 -23.76 3.55 -7.43
N ALA A 246 -24.06 2.55 -6.60
CA ALA A 246 -23.14 1.44 -6.34
C ALA A 246 -22.80 0.66 -7.63
N ALA A 247 -23.80 0.36 -8.47
CA ALA A 247 -23.59 -0.30 -9.75
C ALA A 247 -22.75 0.55 -10.71
N ARG A 248 -22.95 1.87 -10.71
CA ARG A 248 -22.13 2.78 -11.52
C ARG A 248 -20.68 2.85 -11.05
N LEU A 249 -20.45 2.95 -9.72
CA LEU A 249 -19.11 2.90 -9.15
C LEU A 249 -18.38 1.61 -9.55
N ARG A 250 -19.07 0.47 -9.54
CA ARG A 250 -18.53 -0.82 -10.00
C ARG A 250 -18.07 -0.76 -11.45
N VAL A 251 -18.92 -0.26 -12.35
CA VAL A 251 -18.59 -0.15 -13.78
C VAL A 251 -17.39 0.77 -14.02
N GLU A 252 -17.33 1.90 -13.31
CA GLU A 252 -16.24 2.87 -13.45
C GLU A 252 -14.92 2.33 -12.87
N ALA A 253 -14.96 1.64 -11.72
CA ALA A 253 -13.81 0.95 -11.15
C ALA A 253 -13.32 -0.20 -12.03
N ASP A 254 -14.21 -1.05 -12.56
CA ASP A 254 -13.86 -2.14 -13.48
C ASP A 254 -13.17 -1.59 -14.74
N ARG A 255 -13.62 -0.43 -15.26
CA ARG A 255 -12.98 0.25 -16.39
C ARG A 255 -11.56 0.70 -16.04
N MET A 256 -11.38 1.29 -14.86
CA MET A 256 -10.07 1.72 -14.36
C MET A 256 -9.10 0.55 -14.20
N VAL A 257 -9.55 -0.56 -13.60
CA VAL A 257 -8.77 -1.80 -13.44
C VAL A 257 -8.35 -2.37 -14.80
N ALA A 258 -9.27 -2.39 -15.78
CA ALA A 258 -9.00 -2.95 -17.10
C ALA A 258 -7.88 -2.22 -17.86
N VAL A 259 -7.66 -0.93 -17.59
CA VAL A 259 -6.61 -0.13 -18.23
C VAL A 259 -5.33 -0.03 -17.39
N ALA A 260 -5.42 -0.28 -16.09
CA ALA A 260 -4.28 -0.24 -15.16
C ALA A 260 -3.23 -1.32 -15.43
N GLY A 261 -3.61 -2.42 -16.06
CA GLY A 261 -2.73 -3.57 -16.28
C GLY A 261 -2.70 -4.54 -15.09
N PRO A 262 -1.86 -5.59 -15.15
CA PRO A 262 -1.73 -6.58 -14.08
C PRO A 262 -1.23 -5.93 -12.78
N VAL A 263 -1.67 -6.46 -11.63
CA VAL A 263 -1.30 -5.95 -10.30
C VAL A 263 0.20 -6.08 -10.05
N GLU A 264 0.79 -7.19 -10.47
CA GLU A 264 2.18 -7.55 -10.23
C GLU A 264 3.17 -6.82 -11.16
N GLN A 265 2.69 -5.99 -12.09
CA GLN A 265 3.54 -5.33 -13.06
C GLN A 265 3.67 -3.83 -12.79
N PRO A 266 4.85 -3.25 -13.01
CA PRO A 266 5.01 -1.82 -12.99
C PRO A 266 4.23 -1.19 -14.15
N SER A 267 3.85 0.06 -13.94
CA SER A 267 3.05 0.85 -14.87
C SER A 267 3.88 1.27 -16.07
N VAL A 268 3.28 1.26 -17.26
CA VAL A 268 3.90 1.82 -18.47
C VAL A 268 3.11 3.02 -18.99
N GLU A 269 3.79 3.92 -19.72
CA GLU A 269 3.24 5.20 -20.19
C GLU A 269 1.88 5.07 -20.90
N GLN A 270 1.71 4.04 -21.74
CA GLN A 270 0.44 3.80 -22.43
C GLN A 270 -0.71 3.44 -21.48
N GLN A 271 -0.44 2.68 -20.42
CA GLN A 271 -1.43 2.33 -19.40
C GLN A 271 -1.83 3.58 -18.61
N SER A 272 -0.86 4.42 -18.24
CA SER A 272 -1.10 5.66 -17.48
C SER A 272 -2.10 6.59 -18.17
N ALA A 273 -1.97 6.81 -19.48
CA ALA A 273 -2.90 7.67 -20.20
C ALA A 273 -4.36 7.15 -20.21
N GLY A 274 -4.54 5.83 -20.37
CA GLY A 274 -5.87 5.21 -20.31
C GLY A 274 -6.44 5.20 -18.88
N PHE A 275 -5.57 4.96 -17.90
CA PHE A 275 -5.89 5.01 -16.48
C PHE A 275 -6.36 6.39 -16.05
N GLU A 276 -5.67 7.46 -16.44
CA GLU A 276 -6.05 8.83 -16.08
C GLU A 276 -7.48 9.19 -16.50
N GLU A 277 -7.90 8.79 -17.71
CA GLU A 277 -9.28 9.03 -18.17
C GLU A 277 -10.31 8.25 -17.32
N ALA A 278 -10.02 6.99 -17.02
CA ALA A 278 -10.92 6.13 -16.25
C ALA A 278 -10.99 6.57 -14.77
N ALA A 279 -9.85 6.92 -14.18
CA ALA A 279 -9.74 7.41 -12.81
C ALA A 279 -10.46 8.76 -12.65
N GLU A 280 -10.36 9.67 -13.62
CA GLU A 280 -11.08 10.95 -13.57
C GLU A 280 -12.60 10.76 -13.68
N ALA A 281 -13.08 9.79 -14.48
CA ALA A 281 -14.50 9.47 -14.53
C ALA A 281 -15.02 8.98 -13.17
N LEU A 282 -14.30 8.04 -12.54
CA LEU A 282 -14.61 7.55 -11.19
C LEU A 282 -14.53 8.67 -10.14
N ARG A 283 -13.47 9.51 -10.21
CA ARG A 283 -13.28 10.68 -9.35
C ARG A 283 -14.47 11.62 -9.43
N ALA A 284 -14.95 11.92 -10.64
CA ALA A 284 -16.09 12.82 -10.83
C ALA A 284 -17.36 12.27 -10.15
N THR A 285 -17.64 10.97 -10.27
CA THR A 285 -18.76 10.31 -9.59
C THR A 285 -18.59 10.34 -8.07
N VAL A 286 -17.39 10.05 -7.55
CA VAL A 286 -17.12 10.12 -6.10
C VAL A 286 -17.29 11.56 -5.58
N ALA A 287 -16.68 12.54 -6.26
CA ALA A 287 -16.67 13.94 -5.82
C ALA A 287 -18.04 14.62 -5.86
N THR A 288 -18.94 14.16 -6.73
CA THR A 288 -20.25 14.81 -6.93
C THR A 288 -21.40 14.04 -6.28
N GLU A 289 -21.43 12.71 -6.42
CA GLU A 289 -22.57 11.90 -6.00
C GLU A 289 -22.32 11.23 -4.66
N VAL A 290 -21.15 10.58 -4.47
CA VAL A 290 -20.81 9.92 -3.20
C VAL A 290 -20.66 10.96 -2.09
N VAL A 291 -19.90 12.04 -2.34
CA VAL A 291 -19.74 13.16 -1.39
C VAL A 291 -21.09 13.74 -0.97
N ALA A 292 -21.99 14.00 -1.93
CA ALA A 292 -23.30 14.57 -1.64
C ALA A 292 -24.18 13.59 -0.84
N LYS A 293 -24.19 12.31 -1.21
CA LYS A 293 -24.97 11.26 -0.55
C LYS A 293 -24.52 11.03 0.89
N LEU A 294 -23.22 11.02 1.11
CA LEU A 294 -22.61 10.77 2.41
C LEU A 294 -22.41 12.07 3.22
N GLY A 295 -22.73 13.24 2.68
CA GLY A 295 -22.55 14.52 3.38
C GLY A 295 -21.10 14.79 3.78
N ILE A 296 -20.16 14.39 2.93
CA ILE A 296 -18.72 14.50 3.19
C ILE A 296 -18.26 15.95 3.04
N LYS A 297 -17.41 16.41 3.94
CA LYS A 297 -16.68 17.66 3.74
C LYS A 297 -15.44 17.40 2.89
N VAL A 298 -15.47 17.85 1.64
CA VAL A 298 -14.30 17.81 0.77
C VAL A 298 -13.28 18.84 1.23
N THR A 299 -12.05 18.41 1.46
CA THR A 299 -10.90 19.26 1.71
C THR A 299 -10.10 19.36 0.42
N PHE A 300 -10.16 20.52 -0.24
CA PHE A 300 -9.24 20.81 -1.32
C PHE A 300 -7.89 21.17 -0.68
N SER A 301 -6.89 20.31 -0.88
CA SER A 301 -5.51 20.69 -0.61
C SER A 301 -5.09 21.61 -1.75
N ASP A 302 -4.98 22.92 -1.50
CA ASP A 302 -4.36 23.90 -2.40
C ASP A 302 -2.82 23.68 -2.46
N ALA A 303 -2.38 22.43 -2.63
CA ALA A 303 -0.98 22.08 -2.87
C ALA A 303 -0.69 22.02 -4.37
N ASP A 304 -1.27 22.96 -5.13
CA ASP A 304 -0.68 23.36 -6.40
C ASP A 304 0.42 24.37 -6.05
N GLY A 305 1.66 24.01 -6.35
CA GLY A 305 2.82 24.86 -6.12
C GLY A 305 2.63 26.23 -6.78
N ASP A 306 2.31 27.23 -5.97
CA ASP A 306 2.51 28.63 -6.30
C ASP A 306 3.61 29.20 -5.40
N SER A 307 4.76 29.39 -6.04
CA SER A 307 5.88 30.19 -5.58
C SER A 307 5.45 31.60 -5.16
N ALA A 308 5.70 31.98 -3.91
CA ALA A 308 5.95 33.37 -3.50
C ALA A 308 6.61 33.45 -2.11
N GLY A 309 7.88 33.86 -2.08
CA GLY A 309 8.67 34.12 -0.88
C GLY A 309 10.16 34.19 -1.15
#